data_AF-A0A356SB40-F1
#
_entry.id   AF-A0A356SB40-F1
#
_cell.length_a   1.000
_cell.length_b   1.000
_cell.length_c   1.000
_cell.angle_alpha   90.00
_cell.angle_beta   90.00
_cell.angle_gamma   90.00
#
_symmetry.space_group_name_H-M   'P 1'
#
loop_
_entity.id
_entity.type
_entity.pdbx_description
1 polymer ?
#
loop_
_entity_poly.entity_id
_entity_poly.type
_entity_poly.pdbx_seq_one_letter_code
_entity_poly.pdbx_strand_id
1 'polypeptide(L)'
;TAKSLSYQRWETGRHNTQLTAEVDPAIDCNQLGFVQGDAANLDVVPLLQNNEPYDAILLSNLMCRLSEPEYCLKQFTESNRYLQQGGILVISSPNTWMAQYTNPDSFLDGADSESTLAALGECLPGFERLHEEDLPFMIREHRRKYEYIVAQVSVWRKL
;
A
#
# COMPACT_ATOMS: atom_id res chain seq x y z
N THR A 1 23.72 -20.24 0.56
CA THR A 1 24.57 -19.03 0.42
C THR A 1 23.78 -17.87 0.98
N ALA A 2 24.35 -17.04 1.86
CA ALA A 2 23.65 -15.87 2.40
C ALA A 2 23.20 -14.99 1.23
N LYS A 3 21.89 -14.70 1.14
CA LYS A 3 21.36 -13.80 0.12
C LYS A 3 21.70 -12.38 0.56
N SER A 4 22.63 -11.75 -0.14
CA SER A 4 23.06 -10.38 0.12
C SER A 4 23.00 -9.53 -1.14
N LEU A 5 22.78 -8.23 -0.95
CA LEU A 5 22.71 -7.24 -2.02
C LEU A 5 23.48 -5.99 -1.61
N SER A 6 24.50 -5.62 -2.38
CA SER A 6 25.17 -4.33 -2.22
C SER A 6 24.31 -3.22 -2.80
N TYR A 7 24.17 -2.12 -2.07
CA TYR A 7 23.43 -0.94 -2.51
C TYR A 7 24.07 0.35 -2.00
N GLN A 8 23.70 1.47 -2.63
CA GLN A 8 24.14 2.80 -2.22
C GLN A 8 23.01 3.53 -1.50
N ARG A 9 23.31 4.05 -0.30
CA ARG A 9 22.42 4.98 0.39
C ARG A 9 22.87 6.40 0.12
N TRP A 10 21.99 7.23 -0.41
CA TRP A 10 22.27 8.65 -0.60
C TRP A 10 22.41 9.37 0.74
N GLU A 11 23.43 10.21 0.79
CA GLU A 11 23.78 10.97 1.98
C GLU A 11 23.55 12.47 1.79
N THR A 12 24.05 13.05 0.70
CA THR A 12 23.82 14.44 0.29
C THR A 12 24.40 14.68 -1.09
N GLY A 13 23.65 15.34 -1.99
CA GLY A 13 24.10 15.63 -3.36
C GLY A 13 24.63 14.35 -4.04
N ARG A 14 25.88 14.39 -4.52
CA ARG A 14 26.55 13.26 -5.17
C ARG A 14 27.21 12.25 -4.22
N HIS A 15 27.12 12.44 -2.91
CA HIS A 15 27.77 11.60 -1.91
C HIS A 15 26.83 10.49 -1.44
N ASN A 16 27.35 9.26 -1.37
CA ASN A 16 26.64 8.07 -0.91
C ASN A 16 27.53 7.22 -0.01
N THR A 17 26.89 6.29 0.71
CA THR A 17 27.54 5.25 1.50
C THR A 17 27.20 3.89 0.90
N GLN A 18 28.22 3.06 0.70
CA GLN A 18 28.06 1.67 0.28
C GLN A 18 27.59 0.84 1.46
N LEU A 19 26.52 0.08 1.28
CA LEU A 19 25.91 -0.77 2.28
C LEU A 19 25.61 -2.14 1.68
N THR A 20 25.42 -3.13 2.55
CA THR A 20 25.00 -4.48 2.16
C THR A 20 23.71 -4.79 2.91
N ALA A 21 22.66 -5.15 2.17
CA ALA A 21 21.47 -5.76 2.71
C ALA A 21 21.68 -7.27 2.77
N GLU A 22 21.35 -7.89 3.90
CA GLU A 22 21.49 -9.33 4.09
C GLU A 22 20.17 -9.89 4.59
N VAL A 23 19.74 -11.01 4.01
CA VAL A 23 18.58 -11.75 4.51
C VAL A 23 19.02 -12.53 5.74
N ASP A 24 18.33 -12.33 6.85
CA ASP A 24 18.53 -13.14 8.06
C ASP A 24 18.35 -14.63 7.71
N PRO A 25 19.31 -15.51 8.05
CA PRO A 25 19.21 -16.94 7.76
C PRO A 25 17.96 -17.63 8.33
N ALA A 26 17.30 -17.03 9.33
CA ALA A 26 16.05 -17.53 9.89
C ALA A 26 14.82 -17.31 8.99
N ILE A 27 14.91 -16.46 7.95
CA ILE A 27 13.79 -16.15 7.05
C ILE A 27 13.69 -17.20 5.94
N ASP A 28 12.55 -17.89 5.87
CA ASP A 28 12.22 -18.77 4.75
C ASP A 28 11.75 -17.96 3.53
N CYS A 29 12.64 -17.76 2.57
CA CYS A 29 12.32 -17.02 1.35
C CYS A 29 11.29 -17.69 0.44
N ASN A 30 10.99 -18.99 0.61
CA ASN A 30 10.04 -19.68 -0.28
C ASN A 30 8.59 -19.27 -0.02
N GLN A 31 8.32 -18.59 1.10
CA GLN A 31 7.01 -18.03 1.46
C GLN A 31 6.82 -16.58 0.97
N LEU A 32 7.78 -16.04 0.21
CA LEU A 32 7.76 -14.66 -0.26
C LEU A 32 7.65 -14.61 -1.79
N GLY A 33 6.68 -13.84 -2.28
CA GLY A 33 6.54 -13.50 -3.69
C GLY A 33 6.74 -12.01 -3.91
N PHE A 34 7.45 -11.66 -4.98
CA PHE A 34 7.59 -10.27 -5.43
C PHE A 34 7.04 -10.17 -6.84
N VAL A 35 6.23 -9.14 -7.07
CA VAL A 35 5.67 -8.88 -8.39
C VAL A 35 5.64 -7.39 -8.66
N GLN A 36 5.88 -7.03 -9.92
CA GLN A 36 5.66 -5.69 -10.42
C GLN A 36 4.37 -5.69 -11.23
N GLY A 37 3.48 -4.76 -10.92
CA GLY A 37 2.19 -4.64 -11.59
C GLY A 37 1.52 -3.31 -11.26
N ASP A 38 0.45 -3.04 -11.99
CA ASP A 38 -0.46 -1.94 -11.68
C ASP A 38 -1.41 -2.41 -10.57
N ALA A 39 -1.37 -1.75 -9.41
CA ALA A 39 -2.23 -2.11 -8.29
C ALA A 39 -3.71 -1.78 -8.53
N ALA A 40 -4.03 -0.97 -9.54
CA ALA A 40 -5.40 -0.77 -10.02
C ALA A 40 -5.85 -1.86 -11.03
N ASN A 41 -4.97 -2.80 -11.42
CA ASN A 41 -5.28 -3.87 -12.36
C ASN A 41 -4.50 -5.15 -12.03
N LEU A 42 -4.88 -5.83 -10.95
CA LEU A 42 -4.22 -7.08 -10.53
C LEU A 42 -4.51 -8.27 -11.46
N ASP A 43 -5.54 -8.19 -12.31
CA ASP A 43 -5.93 -9.27 -13.23
C ASP A 43 -4.86 -9.57 -14.29
N VAL A 44 -3.99 -8.61 -14.61
CA VAL A 44 -2.88 -8.83 -15.56
C VAL A 44 -1.61 -9.33 -14.88
N VAL A 45 -1.62 -9.50 -13.55
CA VAL A 45 -0.45 -9.85 -12.74
C VAL A 45 -0.36 -11.38 -12.57
N PRO A 46 0.50 -12.11 -13.31
CA PRO A 46 0.41 -13.57 -13.42
C PRO A 46 0.56 -14.31 -12.08
N LEU A 47 1.40 -13.80 -11.19
CA LEU A 47 1.63 -14.38 -9.86
C LEU A 47 0.40 -14.31 -8.95
N LEU A 48 -0.56 -13.43 -9.25
CA LEU A 48 -1.83 -13.30 -8.51
C LEU A 48 -2.97 -14.05 -9.19
N GLN A 49 -2.75 -14.64 -10.37
CA GLN A 49 -3.82 -15.27 -11.14
C GLN A 49 -4.16 -16.70 -10.69
N ASN A 50 -3.20 -17.43 -10.10
CA ASN A 50 -3.31 -18.86 -9.83
C ASN A 50 -3.48 -19.21 -8.34
N ASN A 51 -3.74 -18.21 -7.48
CA ASN A 51 -3.66 -18.38 -6.04
C ASN A 51 -5.03 -18.37 -5.35
N GLU A 52 -5.08 -19.04 -4.21
CA GLU A 52 -6.11 -18.85 -3.19
C GLU A 52 -6.10 -17.39 -2.71
N PRO A 53 -7.27 -16.83 -2.34
CA PRO A 53 -7.34 -15.47 -1.83
C PRO A 53 -6.52 -15.29 -0.55
N TYR A 54 -6.03 -14.07 -0.34
CA TYR A 54 -5.30 -13.71 0.86
C TYR A 54 -6.24 -13.58 2.06
N ASP A 55 -5.71 -13.87 3.26
CA ASP A 55 -6.38 -13.57 4.53
C ASP A 55 -6.35 -12.06 4.84
N ALA A 56 -5.32 -11.35 4.38
CA ALA A 56 -5.16 -9.92 4.58
C ALA A 56 -4.39 -9.23 3.45
N ILE A 57 -4.71 -7.97 3.19
CA ILE A 57 -4.05 -7.09 2.22
C ILE A 57 -3.71 -5.76 2.90
N LEU A 58 -2.50 -5.25 2.66
CA LEU A 58 -2.04 -3.94 3.11
C LEU A 58 -1.77 -3.02 1.91
N LEU A 59 -2.50 -1.91 1.84
CA LEU A 59 -2.26 -0.81 0.91
C LEU A 59 -1.56 0.32 1.68
N SER A 60 -0.23 0.29 1.73
CA SER A 60 0.58 1.31 2.42
C SER A 60 1.37 2.14 1.43
N ASN A 61 1.32 3.47 1.58
CA ASN A 61 2.05 4.42 0.74
C ASN A 61 1.73 4.28 -0.76
N LEU A 62 0.50 3.86 -1.08
CA LEU A 62 0.05 3.51 -2.44
C LEU A 62 -1.04 4.47 -2.95
N MET A 63 -2.16 4.61 -2.21
CA MET A 63 -3.42 5.20 -2.70
C MET A 63 -3.26 6.54 -3.43
N CYS A 64 -2.48 7.47 -2.87
CA CYS A 64 -2.32 8.82 -3.43
C CYS A 64 -1.49 8.89 -4.73
N ARG A 65 -0.98 7.76 -5.23
CA ARG A 65 -0.11 7.66 -6.42
C ARG A 65 -0.69 6.77 -7.52
N LEU A 66 -1.93 6.31 -7.36
CA LEU A 66 -2.64 5.53 -8.37
C LEU A 66 -3.28 6.45 -9.40
N SER A 67 -3.30 6.05 -10.67
CA SER A 67 -4.08 6.78 -11.67
C SER A 67 -5.57 6.65 -11.44
N GLU A 68 -6.02 5.47 -11.03
CA GLU A 68 -7.42 5.11 -10.81
C GLU A 68 -7.58 4.45 -9.43
N PRO A 69 -7.59 5.23 -8.32
CA PRO A 69 -7.64 4.68 -6.97
C PRO A 69 -8.93 3.89 -6.68
N GLU A 70 -10.05 4.27 -7.32
CA GLU A 70 -11.33 3.57 -7.21
C GLU A 70 -11.23 2.13 -7.73
N TYR A 71 -10.60 1.91 -8.89
CA TYR A 71 -10.44 0.56 -9.45
C TYR A 71 -9.57 -0.34 -8.58
N CYS A 72 -8.57 0.24 -7.90
CA CYS A 72 -7.76 -0.50 -6.93
C CYS A 72 -8.60 -1.05 -5.77
N LEU A 73 -9.63 -0.34 -5.31
CA LEU A 73 -10.50 -0.82 -4.24
C LEU A 73 -11.59 -1.77 -4.76
N LYS A 74 -12.20 -1.44 -5.91
CA LYS A 74 -13.27 -2.24 -6.51
C LYS A 74 -12.88 -3.68 -6.81
N GLN A 75 -11.63 -3.94 -7.19
CA GLN A 75 -11.18 -5.32 -7.42
C GLN A 75 -11.30 -6.23 -6.17
N PHE A 76 -11.33 -5.65 -4.96
CA PHE A 76 -11.51 -6.39 -3.71
C PHE A 76 -12.99 -6.59 -3.33
N THR A 77 -13.91 -5.82 -3.91
CA THR A 77 -15.36 -5.90 -3.65
C THR A 77 -16.08 -6.70 -4.73
N GLU A 78 -15.68 -6.56 -5.99
CA GLU A 78 -16.27 -7.23 -7.14
C GLU A 78 -15.89 -8.72 -7.23
N SER A 79 -14.85 -9.14 -6.51
CA SER A 79 -14.34 -10.51 -6.56
C SER A 79 -13.78 -10.97 -5.20
N ASN A 80 -13.94 -12.25 -4.90
CA ASN A 80 -13.29 -12.93 -3.77
C ASN A 80 -11.94 -13.53 -4.14
N ARG A 81 -11.42 -13.24 -5.33
CA ARG A 81 -10.15 -13.79 -5.82
C ARG A 81 -8.94 -13.31 -5.02
N TYR A 82 -8.93 -12.05 -4.63
CA TYR A 82 -7.78 -11.43 -3.97
C TYR A 82 -7.89 -11.46 -2.44
N LEU A 83 -9.10 -11.23 -1.92
CA LEU A 83 -9.37 -11.21 -0.48
C LEU A 83 -10.58 -12.06 -0.18
N GLN A 84 -10.42 -13.01 0.75
CA GLN A 84 -11.46 -13.94 1.15
C GLN A 84 -12.54 -13.25 2.01
N GLN A 85 -13.71 -13.91 2.14
CA GLN A 85 -14.71 -13.50 3.13
C GLN A 85 -14.14 -13.57 4.55
N GLY A 86 -14.41 -12.55 5.35
CA GLY A 86 -13.80 -12.36 6.66
C GLY A 86 -12.35 -11.85 6.62
N GLY A 87 -11.75 -11.71 5.44
CA GLY A 87 -10.40 -11.18 5.26
C GLY A 87 -10.27 -9.70 5.59
N ILE A 88 -9.04 -9.26 5.86
CA ILE A 88 -8.73 -7.89 6.32
C ILE A 88 -8.07 -7.05 5.23
N LEU A 89 -8.63 -5.89 4.94
CA LEU A 89 -8.02 -4.85 4.12
C LEU A 89 -7.54 -3.71 5.02
N VAL A 90 -6.25 -3.40 4.99
CA VAL A 90 -5.65 -2.27 5.70
C VAL A 90 -5.25 -1.21 4.69
N ILE A 91 -5.73 0.02 4.88
CA ILE A 91 -5.34 1.18 4.09
C ILE A 91 -4.56 2.12 5.00
N SER A 92 -3.32 2.43 4.62
CA SER A 92 -2.45 3.38 5.34
C SER A 92 -2.03 4.48 4.37
N SER A 93 -2.62 5.66 4.54
CA SER A 93 -2.50 6.76 3.58
C SER A 93 -2.33 8.10 4.30
N PRO A 94 -1.43 8.98 3.83
CA PRO A 94 -1.37 10.37 4.28
C PRO A 94 -2.47 11.25 3.65
N ASN A 95 -3.29 10.68 2.76
CA ASN A 95 -4.37 11.36 2.05
C ASN A 95 -3.90 12.62 1.31
N THR A 96 -2.69 12.55 0.74
CA THR A 96 -2.08 13.68 0.03
C THR A 96 -2.73 13.94 -1.32
N TRP A 97 -3.25 12.89 -1.98
CA TRP A 97 -3.90 12.93 -3.30
C TRP A 97 -3.17 13.78 -4.34
N MET A 98 -2.24 13.16 -5.05
CA MET A 98 -1.29 13.88 -5.89
C MET A 98 -1.83 14.01 -7.31
N ALA A 99 -2.17 15.22 -7.73
CA ALA A 99 -2.72 15.53 -9.05
C ALA A 99 -1.83 15.15 -10.25
N GLN A 100 -0.54 14.85 -10.00
CA GLN A 100 0.37 14.32 -11.03
C GLN A 100 0.09 12.84 -11.37
N TYR A 101 -0.63 12.13 -10.50
CA TYR A 101 -0.98 10.72 -10.68
C TYR A 101 -2.47 10.54 -10.97
N THR A 102 -3.35 11.16 -10.16
CA THR A 102 -4.81 11.01 -10.26
C THR A 102 -5.43 12.32 -10.75
N ASN A 103 -6.45 12.26 -11.60
CA ASN A 103 -7.28 13.44 -11.87
C ASN A 103 -7.93 13.90 -10.54
N PRO A 104 -7.86 15.20 -10.16
CA PRO A 104 -8.50 15.68 -8.93
C PRO A 104 -9.98 15.34 -8.78
N ASP A 105 -10.73 15.27 -9.90
CA ASP A 105 -12.14 14.86 -9.88
C ASP A 105 -12.35 13.37 -9.51
N SER A 106 -11.26 12.59 -9.48
CA SER A 106 -11.23 11.16 -9.15
C SER A 106 -10.49 10.88 -7.84
N PHE A 107 -10.21 11.90 -7.03
CA PHE A 107 -9.70 11.69 -5.67
C PHE A 107 -10.77 11.02 -4.79
N LEU A 108 -10.34 10.13 -3.90
CA LEU A 108 -11.20 9.55 -2.86
C LEU A 108 -10.96 10.29 -1.53
N ASP A 109 -11.12 11.62 -1.57
CA ASP A 109 -10.81 12.53 -0.47
C ASP A 109 -12.06 13.14 0.16
N GLY A 110 -11.86 13.99 1.17
CA GLY A 110 -12.95 14.68 1.84
C GLY A 110 -12.46 15.91 2.62
N ALA A 111 -13.41 16.72 3.10
CA ALA A 111 -13.10 17.95 3.83
C ALA A 111 -12.36 17.71 5.16
N ASP A 112 -12.45 16.50 5.70
CA ASP A 112 -11.78 16.03 6.90
C ASP A 112 -11.45 14.52 6.83
N SER A 113 -10.81 14.02 7.89
CA SER A 113 -10.41 12.62 8.04
C SER A 113 -11.59 11.65 7.92
N GLU A 114 -12.75 11.96 8.51
CA GLU A 114 -13.91 11.07 8.46
C GLU A 114 -14.55 11.09 7.07
N SER A 115 -14.64 12.24 6.42
CA SER A 115 -15.15 12.37 5.06
C SER A 115 -14.28 11.61 4.06
N THR A 116 -12.96 11.60 4.26
CA THR A 116 -12.03 10.80 3.44
C THR A 116 -12.29 9.30 3.63
N LEU A 117 -12.49 8.83 4.86
CA LEU A 117 -12.82 7.42 5.11
C LEU A 117 -14.21 7.05 4.61
N ALA A 118 -15.17 7.98 4.62
CA ALA A 118 -16.47 7.78 4.01
C ALA A 118 -16.34 7.58 2.49
N ALA A 119 -15.57 8.42 1.78
CA ALA A 119 -15.31 8.27 0.35
C ALA A 119 -14.62 6.93 0.00
N LEU A 120 -13.65 6.50 0.80
CA LEU A 120 -13.06 5.16 0.68
C LEU A 120 -14.10 4.05 0.93
N GLY A 121 -14.97 4.24 1.94
CA GLY A 121 -16.04 3.30 2.29
C GLY A 121 -17.09 3.14 1.20
N GLU A 122 -17.41 4.19 0.44
CA GLU A 122 -18.29 4.12 -0.74
C GLU A 122 -17.74 3.18 -1.81
N CYS A 123 -16.41 3.08 -1.91
CA CYS A 123 -15.73 2.14 -2.81
C CYS A 123 -15.63 0.71 -2.25
N LEU A 124 -16.02 0.50 -0.99
CA LEU A 124 -15.89 -0.77 -0.26
C LEU A 124 -17.24 -1.37 0.17
N PRO A 125 -18.26 -1.51 -0.72
CA PRO A 125 -19.50 -2.18 -0.36
C PRO A 125 -19.21 -3.63 0.06
N GLY A 126 -19.88 -4.09 1.11
CA GLY A 126 -19.63 -5.42 1.68
C GLY A 126 -18.40 -5.48 2.58
N PHE A 127 -17.86 -4.34 3.01
CA PHE A 127 -16.87 -4.26 4.08
C PHE A 127 -17.43 -3.53 5.30
N GLU A 128 -16.93 -3.89 6.47
CA GLU A 128 -17.14 -3.13 7.71
C GLU A 128 -15.81 -2.51 8.18
N ARG A 129 -15.82 -1.23 8.54
CA ARG A 129 -14.67 -0.56 9.18
C ARG A 129 -14.55 -1.06 10.61
N LEU A 130 -13.42 -1.68 10.95
CA LEU A 130 -13.11 -2.22 12.27
C LEU A 130 -12.33 -1.25 13.15
N HIS A 131 -11.41 -0.49 12.54
CA HIS A 131 -10.43 0.31 13.28
C HIS A 131 -9.97 1.50 12.45
N GLU A 132 -9.55 2.54 13.16
CA GLU A 132 -8.90 3.73 12.61
C GLU A 132 -7.83 4.22 13.60
N GLU A 133 -6.68 4.63 13.09
CA GLU A 133 -5.63 5.29 13.88
C GLU A 133 -4.81 6.27 13.05
N ASP A 134 -4.34 7.34 13.70
CA ASP A 134 -3.28 8.17 13.18
C ASP A 134 -1.93 7.51 13.52
N LEU A 135 -1.17 7.14 12.50
CA LEU A 135 0.14 6.49 12.64
C LEU A 135 1.27 7.42 12.16
N PRO A 136 2.05 8.02 13.08
CA PRO A 136 3.22 8.80 12.72
C PRO A 136 4.39 7.94 12.24
N PHE A 137 5.02 8.32 11.13
CA PHE A 137 6.25 7.70 10.64
C PHE A 137 7.14 8.70 9.88
N MET A 138 8.36 8.27 9.55
CA MET A 138 9.31 9.06 8.77
C MET A 138 9.86 8.26 7.60
N ILE A 139 9.88 8.88 6.41
CA ILE A 139 10.63 8.38 5.27
C ILE A 139 11.91 9.18 5.17
N ARG A 140 13.06 8.49 5.18
CA ARG A 140 14.35 9.14 4.98
C ARG A 140 14.68 9.23 3.50
N GLU A 141 14.81 10.44 2.98
CA GLU A 141 15.39 10.68 1.66
C GLU A 141 16.93 10.70 1.74
N HIS A 142 17.48 11.58 2.59
CA HIS A 142 18.92 11.63 2.87
C HIS A 142 19.19 12.22 4.26
N ARG A 143 20.46 12.42 4.66
CA ARG A 143 20.83 12.72 6.07
C ARG A 143 20.24 14.01 6.66
N ARG A 144 19.66 14.88 5.81
CA ARG A 144 19.08 16.18 6.18
C ARG A 144 17.66 16.39 5.63
N LYS A 145 17.09 15.43 4.90
CA LYS A 145 15.75 15.53 4.32
C LYS A 145 14.96 14.27 4.65
N TYR A 146 13.87 14.48 5.37
CA TYR A 146 12.96 13.46 5.86
C TYR A 146 11.54 13.95 5.59
N GLU A 147 10.67 13.03 5.21
CA GLU A 147 9.24 13.27 5.15
C GLU A 147 8.66 12.77 6.47
N TYR A 148 8.19 13.69 7.31
CA TYR A 148 7.38 13.33 8.48
C TYR A 148 5.93 13.25 8.05
N ILE A 149 5.31 12.09 8.30
CA ILE A 149 3.98 11.77 7.83
C ILE A 149 3.18 11.22 9.00
N VAL A 150 1.93 11.65 9.11
CA VAL A 150 0.92 11.00 9.96
C VAL A 150 -0.07 10.36 8.99
N ALA A 151 0.00 9.04 8.83
CA ALA A 151 -0.94 8.32 7.97
C ALA A 151 -2.22 8.07 8.75
N GLN A 152 -3.36 8.32 8.10
CA GLN A 152 -4.63 7.78 8.54
C GLN A 152 -4.65 6.30 8.14
N VAL A 153 -4.62 5.43 9.14
CA VAL A 153 -4.76 3.99 8.97
C VAL A 153 -6.21 3.61 9.20
N SER A 154 -6.79 2.83 8.30
CA SER A 154 -8.11 2.23 8.48
C SER A 154 -8.07 0.74 8.18
N VAL A 155 -8.81 -0.04 8.97
CA VAL A 155 -8.89 -1.49 8.86
C VAL A 155 -10.32 -1.88 8.53
N TRP A 156 -10.49 -2.70 7.50
CA TRP A 156 -11.77 -3.09 6.95
C TRP A 156 -11.86 -4.62 6.88
N ARG A 157 -12.97 -5.19 7.33
CA ARG A 157 -13.25 -6.63 7.18
C ARG A 157 -14.26 -6.84 6.07
N LYS A 158 -13.95 -7.77 5.18
CA LYS A 158 -14.89 -8.22 4.13
C LYS A 158 -15.99 -9.11 4.73
N LEU A 159 -17.25 -8.81 4.43
CA LEU A 159 -18.45 -9.48 4.96
C LEU A 159 -18.86 -10.68 4.12
#